data_AF-A0A815FWY9-F1
#
_entry.id   AF-A0A815FWY9-F1
#
_cell.length_a   1.000
_cell.length_b   1.000
_cell.length_c   1.000
_cell.angle_alpha   90.00
_cell.angle_beta   90.00
_cell.angle_gamma   90.00
#
_symmetry.space_group_name_H-M   'P 1'
#
loop_
_entity.id
_entity.type
_entity.pdbx_description
1 polymer ?
#
loop_
_entity_poly.entity_id
_entity_poly.type
_entity_poly.pdbx_seq_one_letter_code
_entity_poly.pdbx_strand_id
1 'polypeptide(L)'
;MIKHFFSPAVIKLVEQGNFHGEILDVGCGLGDNIIYIVTHTNNVPKAIEVAGEKAQKVSVNIQFKVIDILSDLSTTYLKQRSYDIILDAAIFHVFFE
;
A
#
# COMPACT_ATOMS: atom_id res chain seq x y z
N MET A 1 -18.72 4.89 -12.95
CA MET A 1 -18.54 4.26 -11.62
C MET A 1 -17.19 3.58 -11.64
N ILE A 2 -16.21 4.13 -10.93
CA ILE A 2 -14.88 3.52 -10.82
C ILE A 2 -15.05 2.30 -9.88
N LYS A 3 -14.82 1.09 -10.39
CA LYS A 3 -14.79 -0.11 -9.55
C LYS A 3 -13.41 -0.13 -8.88
N HIS A 4 -13.39 -0.10 -7.55
CA HIS A 4 -12.18 -0.40 -6.80
C HIS A 4 -11.96 -1.91 -6.78
N PHE A 5 -10.76 -2.35 -7.09
CA PHE A 5 -10.36 -3.76 -7.10
C PHE A 5 -9.36 -4.01 -5.97
N PHE A 6 -9.88 -4.37 -4.80
CA PHE A 6 -9.06 -4.81 -3.68
C PHE A 6 -8.84 -6.31 -3.73
N SER A 7 -7.62 -6.75 -3.44
CA SER A 7 -7.36 -8.17 -3.23
C SER A 7 -7.98 -8.63 -1.90
N PRO A 8 -8.81 -9.70 -1.89
CA PRO A 8 -9.35 -10.25 -0.64
C PRO A 8 -8.27 -10.63 0.38
N ALA A 9 -7.10 -11.06 -0.11
CA ALA A 9 -5.96 -11.37 0.75
C ALA A 9 -5.39 -10.11 1.44
N VAL A 10 -5.31 -8.99 0.71
CA VAL A 10 -4.85 -7.70 1.26
C VAL A 10 -5.81 -7.22 2.35
N ILE A 11 -7.12 -7.29 2.11
CA ILE A 11 -8.14 -6.93 3.11
C ILE A 11 -7.93 -7.70 4.40
N LYS A 12 -7.81 -9.03 4.33
CA LYS A 12 -7.62 -9.88 5.51
C LYS A 12 -6.34 -9.52 6.28
N LEU A 13 -5.25 -9.22 5.58
CA LEU A 13 -3.98 -8.84 6.21
C LEU A 13 -4.08 -7.47 6.91
N VAL A 14 -4.83 -6.53 6.34
CA VAL A 14 -5.14 -5.24 7.01
C VAL A 14 -5.96 -5.46 8.27
N GLU A 15 -7.03 -6.26 8.21
CA GLU A 15 -7.88 -6.58 9.38
C GLU A 15 -7.10 -7.26 10.51
N GLN A 16 -6.06 -8.02 10.17
CA GLN A 16 -5.16 -8.67 11.12
C GLN A 16 -4.10 -7.72 11.72
N GLY A 17 -4.00 -6.48 11.22
CA GLY A 17 -2.99 -5.52 11.66
C GLY A 17 -1.58 -5.81 11.14
N ASN A 18 -1.46 -6.54 10.02
CA ASN A 18 -0.15 -6.98 9.51
C ASN A 18 0.61 -5.89 8.75
N PHE A 19 -0.02 -4.75 8.45
CA PHE A 19 0.61 -3.64 7.73
C PHE A 19 1.05 -2.51 8.67
N HIS A 20 2.33 -2.15 8.62
CA HIS A 20 2.96 -1.10 9.40
C HIS A 20 4.22 -0.57 8.69
N GLY A 21 4.71 0.60 9.11
CA GLY A 21 5.97 1.17 8.60
C GLY A 21 5.90 1.73 7.17
N GLU A 22 7.05 1.80 6.50
CA GLU A 22 7.17 2.17 5.07
C GLU A 22 6.80 0.98 4.18
N ILE A 23 5.81 1.18 3.29
CA ILE A 23 5.24 0.14 2.44
C ILE A 23 5.54 0.45 0.97
N LEU A 24 6.03 -0.53 0.22
CA LEU A 24 6.15 -0.48 -1.23
C LEU A 24 5.14 -1.43 -1.88
N ASP A 25 4.20 -0.88 -2.65
CA ASP A 25 3.26 -1.67 -3.48
C ASP A 25 3.79 -1.74 -4.92
N VAL A 26 4.38 -2.88 -5.27
CA VAL A 26 5.00 -3.12 -6.57
C VAL A 26 3.91 -3.55 -7.55
N GLY A 27 3.78 -2.81 -8.66
CA GLY A 27 2.73 -3.11 -9.64
C GLY A 27 1.34 -2.70 -9.16
N CYS A 28 1.26 -1.62 -8.36
CA CYS A 28 0.04 -1.16 -7.71
C CYS A 28 -1.14 -0.84 -8.66
N GLY A 29 -0.94 -0.77 -9.97
CA GLY A 29 -1.99 -0.43 -10.94
C GLY A 29 -2.58 0.96 -10.65
N LEU A 30 -3.89 1.01 -10.37
CA LEU A 30 -4.58 2.23 -9.95
C LEU A 30 -4.38 2.58 -8.46
N GLY A 31 -3.66 1.75 -7.71
CA GLY A 31 -3.32 1.96 -6.31
C GLY A 31 -4.39 1.52 -5.32
N ASP A 32 -5.40 0.74 -5.73
CA ASP A 32 -6.52 0.36 -4.86
C ASP A 32 -6.04 -0.34 -3.57
N ASN A 33 -5.08 -1.27 -3.66
CA ASN A 33 -4.55 -1.96 -2.49
C ASN A 33 -3.81 -1.00 -1.53
N ILE A 34 -2.86 -0.19 -2.02
CA ILE A 34 -2.12 0.73 -1.14
C ILE A 34 -3.03 1.80 -0.53
N ILE A 35 -4.03 2.29 -1.28
CA ILE A 35 -5.05 3.21 -0.77
C ILE A 35 -5.86 2.54 0.34
N TYR A 36 -6.31 1.29 0.13
CA TYR A 36 -7.04 0.54 1.15
C TYR A 36 -6.20 0.33 2.41
N ILE A 37 -4.94 -0.07 2.27
CA ILE A 37 -4.02 -0.28 3.38
C ILE A 37 -3.89 1.00 4.21
N VAL A 38 -3.47 2.13 3.62
CA VAL A 38 -3.19 3.35 4.40
C VAL A 38 -4.44 3.96 5.03
N THR A 39 -5.61 3.76 4.42
CA THR A 39 -6.89 4.25 4.96
C THR A 39 -7.39 3.42 6.14
N HIS A 40 -6.97 2.16 6.26
CA HIS A 40 -7.49 1.22 7.25
C HIS A 40 -6.46 0.76 8.30
N THR A 41 -5.16 0.98 8.09
CA THR A 41 -4.10 0.66 9.07
C THR A 41 -3.94 1.71 10.16
N ASN A 42 -4.32 2.97 9.90
CA ASN A 42 -4.29 4.04 10.92
C ASN A 42 -5.47 3.97 11.91
N ASN A 43 -6.37 3.01 11.74
CA ASN A 43 -7.59 2.87 12.53
C ASN A 43 -7.38 1.87 13.68
N VAL A 44 -6.79 2.33 14.79
CA VAL A 44 -6.75 1.55 16.04
C VAL A 44 -8.19 1.42 16.56
N PRO A 45 -8.80 0.21 16.64
CA PRO A 45 -10.22 0.06 16.98
C PRO A 45 -10.62 0.65 18.34
N LYS A 46 -9.66 0.78 19.27
CA LYS A 46 -9.87 1.31 20.63
C LYS A 46 -9.74 2.84 20.73
N ALA A 47 -9.19 3.52 19.73
CA ALA A 47 -8.93 4.96 19.76
C ALA A 47 -9.99 5.79 19.01
N ILE A 48 -10.71 5.19 18.06
CA ILE A 48 -11.65 5.88 17.15
C ILE A 48 -12.91 6.37 17.87
N GLU A 49 -13.38 5.65 18.88
CA GLU A 49 -14.53 6.06 19.71
C GLU A 49 -14.26 7.40 20.45
N VAL A 50 -12.99 7.72 20.70
CA VAL A 50 -12.54 8.98 21.33
C VAL A 50 -11.94 9.98 20.31
N ALA A 51 -11.48 9.51 19.15
CA ALA A 51 -10.77 10.32 18.15
C ALA A 51 -11.65 10.88 17.03
N GLY A 52 -12.93 10.49 16.93
CA GLY A 52 -13.87 10.98 15.92
C GLY A 52 -13.97 12.52 15.86
N GLU A 53 -13.77 13.20 16.98
CA GLU A 53 -13.76 14.68 17.05
C GLU A 53 -12.42 15.32 16.62
N LYS A 54 -11.34 14.54 16.46
CA LYS A 54 -9.99 15.03 16.08
C LYS A 54 -9.54 14.61 14.67
N ALA A 55 -10.33 13.80 13.98
CA ALA A 55 -9.94 13.06 12.77
C ALA A 55 -9.93 13.88 11.44
N GLN A 56 -9.40 15.10 11.45
CA GLN A 56 -9.07 15.85 10.23
C GLN A 56 -7.56 15.85 9.90
N LYS A 57 -6.73 15.06 10.59
CA LYS A 57 -5.26 15.23 10.57
C LYS A 57 -4.40 13.97 10.35
N VAL A 58 -4.95 12.86 9.87
CA VAL A 58 -4.10 11.74 9.46
C VAL A 58 -3.80 11.88 7.96
N SER A 59 -2.86 12.77 7.64
CA SER A 59 -2.35 12.94 6.29
C SER A 59 -1.53 11.71 5.90
N VAL A 60 -2.15 10.78 5.17
CA VAL A 60 -1.44 9.67 4.51
C VAL A 60 -0.58 10.24 3.37
N ASN A 61 0.69 9.84 3.32
CA ASN A 61 1.61 10.22 2.24
C ASN A 61 1.79 9.03 1.29
N ILE A 62 1.11 9.07 0.14
CA ILE A 62 1.26 8.06 -0.92
C ILE A 62 2.03 8.68 -2.08
N GLN A 63 3.08 8.01 -2.55
CA GLN A 63 3.84 8.43 -3.72
C GLN A 63 3.77 7.37 -4.81
N PHE A 64 3.31 7.76 -5.99
CA PHE A 64 3.28 6.90 -7.17
C PHE A 64 4.50 7.18 -8.05
N LYS A 65 5.20 6.13 -8.45
CA LYS A 65 6.38 6.17 -9.32
C LYS A 65 6.32 5.02 -10.30
N VAL A 66 6.76 5.29 -11.53
CA VAL A 66 6.91 4.25 -12.56
C VAL A 66 8.35 3.79 -12.56
N ILE A 67 8.56 2.48 -12.46
CA ILE A 67 9.86 1.84 -12.58
C ILE A 67 9.72 0.60 -13.46
N ASP A 68 10.77 0.28 -14.23
CA ASP A 68 10.91 -1.04 -14.82
C ASP A 68 11.49 -1.98 -13.76
N ILE A 69 10.63 -2.84 -13.19
CA ILE A 69 11.00 -3.75 -12.11
C ILE A 69 11.94 -4.88 -12.58
N LEU A 70 12.02 -5.13 -13.90
CA LEU A 70 12.87 -6.17 -14.48
C LEU A 70 14.29 -5.65 -14.80
N SER A 71 14.50 -4.35 -14.70
CA SER A 71 15.80 -3.70 -14.91
C SER A 71 16.69 -3.75 -13.66
N ASP A 72 17.96 -3.36 -13.80
CA ASP A 72 18.86 -3.24 -12.65
C ASP A 72 18.42 -2.11 -11.70
N LEU A 73 17.71 -2.51 -10.63
CA LEU A 73 17.18 -1.61 -9.61
C LEU A 73 18.25 -0.84 -8.85
N SER A 74 19.52 -1.28 -8.87
CA SER A 74 20.64 -0.59 -8.23
C SER A 74 20.95 0.76 -8.88
N THR A 75 20.42 1.02 -10.07
CA THR A 75 20.56 2.32 -10.75
C THR A 75 19.41 3.28 -10.43
N THR A 76 18.38 2.82 -9.70
CA THR A 76 17.16 3.58 -9.41
C THR A 76 17.19 4.25 -8.04
N TYR A 77 16.19 5.10 -7.77
CA TYR A 77 16.00 5.72 -6.44
C TYR A 77 15.74 4.70 -5.32
N LEU A 78 15.39 3.45 -5.67
CA LEU A 78 15.16 2.38 -4.69
C LEU A 78 16.45 1.87 -4.04
N LYS A 79 17.62 2.05 -4.67
CA LYS A 79 18.90 1.54 -4.14
C LYS A 79 19.20 1.97 -2.70
N GLN A 80 18.78 3.17 -2.32
CA GLN A 80 19.02 3.74 -0.99
C GLN A 80 17.79 3.69 -0.09
N ARG A 81 16.73 2.98 -0.51
CA ARG A 81 15.48 2.85 0.24
C ARG A 81 15.39 1.47 0.88
N SER A 82 14.72 1.41 2.02
CA SER A 82 14.34 0.17 2.69
C SER A 82 12.86 0.29 3.02
N TYR A 83 12.15 -0.83 2.97
CA TYR A 83 10.71 -0.88 3.24
C TYR A 83 10.48 -1.95 4.29
N ASP A 84 9.59 -1.66 5.24
CA ASP A 84 9.16 -2.64 6.25
C ASP A 84 8.33 -3.73 5.58
N ILE A 85 7.54 -3.37 4.56
CA ILE A 85 6.67 -4.28 3.83
C ILE A 85 6.75 -4.01 2.33
N ILE A 86 6.97 -5.08 1.55
CA ILE A 86 6.83 -5.06 0.10
C ILE A 86 5.61 -5.90 -0.25
N LEU A 87 4.62 -5.27 -0.88
CA LEU A 87 3.44 -5.92 -1.41
C LEU A 87 3.60 -6.11 -2.92
N ASP A 88 3.34 -7.33 -3.39
CA ASP A 88 3.12 -7.63 -4.79
C ASP A 88 1.74 -8.30 -4.91
N ALA A 89 0.81 -7.61 -5.55
CA ALA A 89 -0.52 -8.12 -5.84
C ALA A 89 -0.64 -8.53 -7.31
N ALA A 90 0.22 -9.48 -7.70
CA ALA A 90 0.27 -10.17 -8.97
C ALA A 90 0.99 -9.43 -10.12
N ILE A 91 1.97 -8.56 -9.89
CA ILE A 91 2.70 -7.85 -10.94
C ILE A 91 3.21 -8.77 -12.08
N PHE A 92 3.51 -10.04 -11.81
CA PHE A 92 4.07 -10.95 -12.81
C PHE A 92 3.08 -11.48 -13.85
N HIS A 93 1.76 -11.37 -13.65
CA HIS A 93 0.82 -11.84 -14.68
C HIS A 93 0.85 -10.99 -15.97
N VAL A 94 1.41 -9.78 -15.92
CA VAL A 94 1.56 -8.92 -17.11
C VAL A 94 2.89 -9.10 -17.86
N PHE A 95 3.83 -9.89 -17.33
CA PHE A 95 5.16 -10.10 -17.93
C PHE A 95 5.31 -11.42 -18.69
N PHE A 96 4.32 -12.31 -18.62
CA PHE A 96 4.35 -13.64 -19.23
C PHE A 96 3.21 -13.91 -20.22
N GLU A 97 2.56 -12.86 -20.74
CA GLU A 97 1.66 -12.93 -21.90
C GLU A 97 2.38 -12.62 -23.21
#